data_AF-A0A100Y5T6-F1
#
_entry.id   AF-A0A100Y5T6-F1
#
_cell.length_a   1.000
_cell.length_b   1.000
_cell.length_c   1.000
_cell.angle_alpha   90.00
_cell.angle_beta   90.00
_cell.angle_gamma   90.00
#
_symmetry.space_group_name_H-M   'P 1'
#
loop_
_entity.id
_entity.type
_entity.pdbx_description
1 polymer ?
#
loop_
_entity_poly.entity_id
_entity_poly.type
_entity_poly.pdbx_seq_one_letter_code
_entity_poly.pdbx_strand_id
1 'polypeptide(L)'
;MLRMYAIHIRLDSPGQHGVALDIGAVAQELQRIPGCTVEHFYAHRPPAVAETGPSGAGGVLYVLGGSLEVAGNGALAAVRRVLDGVPASAALETPAHRWVTGLCDATVRVGFDRHRGAAPAGAGERQESLPS
;
A
#
# COMPACT_ATOMS: atom_id res chain seq x y z
N MET A 1 14.97 7.22 -20.72
CA MET A 1 16.04 6.72 -19.82
C MET A 1 15.38 6.35 -18.50
N LEU A 2 15.51 5.10 -18.05
CA LEU A 2 14.96 4.68 -16.76
C LEU A 2 15.87 5.18 -15.63
N ARG A 3 15.26 5.54 -14.49
CA ARG A 3 15.93 5.97 -13.27
C ARG A 3 15.40 5.14 -12.10
N MET A 4 16.25 4.90 -11.12
CA MET A 4 15.87 4.19 -9.89
C MET A 4 15.32 5.20 -8.87
N TYR A 5 14.20 4.83 -8.25
CA TYR A 5 13.50 5.60 -7.22
C TYR A 5 13.28 4.73 -5.99
N ALA A 6 13.58 5.25 -4.81
CA ALA A 6 13.24 4.60 -3.55
C ALA A 6 11.87 5.08 -3.07
N ILE A 7 10.91 4.16 -3.04
CA ILE A 7 9.54 4.41 -2.57
C ILE A 7 9.35 3.76 -1.21
N HIS A 8 9.15 4.58 -0.19
CA HIS A 8 8.93 4.12 1.17
C HIS A 8 7.45 3.76 1.37
N ILE A 9 7.19 2.59 1.91
CA ILE A 9 5.84 2.16 2.30
C ILE A 9 5.74 2.26 3.81
N ARG A 10 4.99 3.24 4.30
CA ARG A 10 4.82 3.53 5.71
C ARG A 10 3.44 3.10 6.17
N LEU A 11 3.39 2.24 7.19
CA LEU A 11 2.15 1.85 7.85
C LEU A 11 1.95 2.73 9.09
N ASP A 12 0.88 3.51 9.12
CA ASP A 12 0.58 4.43 10.23
C ASP A 12 -0.14 3.74 11.41
N SER A 13 -0.58 2.49 11.26
CA SER A 13 -1.25 1.72 12.33
C SER A 13 -1.03 0.21 12.22
N PRO A 14 0.20 -0.29 12.38
CA PRO A 14 0.50 -1.73 12.22
C PRO A 14 -0.04 -2.63 13.36
N GLY A 15 -0.75 -2.08 14.36
CA GLY A 15 -1.15 -2.85 15.56
C GLY A 15 -2.50 -2.54 16.20
N GLN A 16 -3.13 -1.38 15.97
CA GLN A 16 -4.43 -1.10 16.62
C GLN A 16 -5.66 -1.50 15.79
N HIS A 17 -5.53 -1.57 14.45
CA HIS A 17 -6.66 -1.83 13.54
C HIS A 17 -6.39 -2.96 12.53
N GLY A 18 -5.30 -3.72 12.72
CA GLY A 18 -5.03 -4.95 11.98
C GLY A 18 -4.65 -4.80 10.50
N VAL A 19 -4.25 -3.62 10.03
CA VAL A 19 -3.78 -3.44 8.64
C VAL A 19 -2.38 -4.05 8.50
N ALA A 20 -2.32 -5.28 8.00
CA ALA A 20 -1.09 -5.93 7.56
C ALA A 20 -0.89 -5.70 6.06
N LEU A 21 0.36 -5.45 5.66
CA LEU A 21 0.72 -5.28 4.26
C LEU A 21 1.92 -6.17 3.96
N ASP A 22 1.77 -7.06 2.99
CA ASP A 22 2.86 -7.87 2.47
C ASP A 22 3.63 -7.09 1.39
N ILE A 23 4.84 -6.64 1.74
CA ILE A 23 5.71 -5.90 0.83
C ILE A 23 6.11 -6.75 -0.39
N GLY A 24 6.23 -8.07 -0.24
CA GLY A 24 6.49 -8.99 -1.35
C GLY A 24 5.33 -9.04 -2.34
N ALA A 25 4.09 -9.07 -1.84
CA ALA A 25 2.89 -8.97 -2.68
C ALA A 25 2.80 -7.61 -3.39
N VAL A 26 3.15 -6.51 -2.71
CA VAL A 26 3.21 -5.17 -3.34
C VAL A 26 4.24 -5.15 -4.46
N ALA A 27 5.43 -5.73 -4.25
CA ALA A 27 6.45 -5.82 -5.29
C ALA A 27 5.96 -6.62 -6.51
N GLN A 28 5.25 -7.72 -6.31
CA GLN A 28 4.66 -8.52 -7.39
C GLN A 28 3.60 -7.74 -8.17
N GLU A 29 2.69 -7.04 -7.48
CA GLU A 29 1.68 -6.20 -8.14
C GLU A 29 2.32 -5.04 -8.91
N LEU A 30 3.42 -4.48 -8.41
CA LEU A 30 4.14 -3.40 -9.06
C LEU A 30 4.82 -3.84 -10.36
N GLN A 31 5.32 -5.07 -10.43
CA GLN A 31 5.88 -5.66 -11.67
C GLN A 31 4.85 -5.77 -12.79
N ARG A 32 3.54 -5.76 -12.48
CA ARG A 32 2.45 -5.79 -13.46
C ARG A 32 2.09 -4.41 -14.00
N ILE A 33 2.70 -3.34 -13.48
CA ILE A 33 2.40 -1.97 -13.89
C ILE A 33 3.36 -1.55 -15.01
N PRO A 34 2.87 -1.18 -16.20
CA PRO A 34 3.72 -0.75 -17.30
C PRO A 34 4.63 0.41 -16.91
N GLY A 35 5.92 0.30 -17.26
CA GLY A 35 6.92 1.34 -16.96
C GLY A 35 7.44 1.33 -15.52
N CYS A 36 7.09 0.32 -14.72
CA CYS A 36 7.67 0.06 -13.41
C CYS A 36 8.40 -1.28 -13.40
N THR A 37 9.60 -1.32 -12.83
CA THR A 37 10.32 -2.57 -12.55
C THR A 37 10.91 -2.49 -11.16
N VAL A 38 10.69 -3.51 -10.33
CA VAL A 38 11.29 -3.58 -8.99
C VAL A 38 12.67 -4.22 -9.10
N GLU A 39 13.70 -3.50 -8.71
CA GLU A 39 15.08 -4.00 -8.59
C GLU A 39 15.28 -4.71 -7.25
N HIS A 40 14.82 -4.08 -6.17
CA HIS A 40 15.02 -4.56 -4.82
C HIS A 40 13.89 -4.12 -3.91
N PHE A 41 13.61 -4.90 -2.86
CA PHE A 41 12.71 -4.47 -1.79
C PHE A 41 13.18 -4.96 -0.43
N TYR A 42 12.89 -4.17 0.59
CA TYR A 42 13.15 -4.51 1.98
C TYR A 42 11.87 -4.37 2.79
N ALA A 43 11.52 -5.39 3.55
CA ALA A 43 10.45 -5.30 4.53
C ALA A 43 11.03 -4.89 5.89
N HIS A 44 10.48 -3.84 6.48
CA HIS A 44 10.81 -3.44 7.85
C HIS A 44 10.01 -4.28 8.82
N ARG A 45 10.61 -5.36 9.36
CA ARG A 45 10.01 -6.05 10.50
C ARG A 45 10.00 -5.09 11.70
N PRO A 46 8.83 -4.76 12.31
CA PRO A 46 8.82 -4.00 13.56
C PRO A 46 9.58 -4.78 14.65
N PRO A 47 10.30 -4.10 15.57
CA PRO A 47 11.05 -4.77 16.63
C PRO A 47 10.13 -5.69 17.43
N ALA A 48 10.64 -6.86 17.80
CA ALA A 48 9.93 -8.07 18.25
C ALA A 48 9.06 -7.96 19.54
N VAL A 49 8.73 -6.76 20.01
CA VAL A 49 7.96 -6.53 21.25
C VAL A 49 6.44 -6.59 21.02
N ALA A 50 5.98 -7.08 19.87
CA ALA A 50 4.55 -7.15 19.53
C ALA A 50 4.17 -8.52 18.93
N GLU A 51 4.58 -9.60 19.57
CA GLU A 51 4.04 -10.93 19.24
C GLU A 51 2.66 -11.09 19.89
N THR A 52 1.61 -10.67 19.16
CA THR A 52 0.23 -11.21 19.24
C THR A 52 -0.70 -10.67 18.12
N GLY A 53 -0.16 -10.09 17.03
CA GLY A 53 -0.96 -9.58 15.90
C GLY A 53 -0.29 -9.81 14.54
N PRO A 54 -1.05 -9.81 13.43
CA PRO A 54 -0.50 -9.98 12.09
C PRO A 54 0.52 -8.87 11.81
N SER A 55 1.72 -9.28 11.40
CA SER A 55 2.89 -8.39 11.29
C SER A 55 2.66 -7.30 10.23
N GLY A 56 2.31 -6.08 10.68
CA GLY A 56 2.25 -4.88 9.84
C GLY A 56 3.66 -4.30 9.66
N ALA A 57 4.46 -4.92 8.80
CA ALA A 57 5.78 -4.42 8.42
C ALA A 57 5.65 -3.46 7.22
N GLY A 58 6.00 -2.19 7.40
CA GLY A 58 6.26 -1.30 6.26
C GLY A 58 7.47 -1.78 5.45
N GLY A 59 7.95 -0.98 4.50
CA GLY A 59 9.11 -1.35 3.72
C GLY A 59 9.61 -0.29 2.77
N VAL A 60 10.59 -0.64 1.95
CA VAL A 60 11.11 0.21 0.87
C VAL A 60 11.14 -0.59 -0.42
N LEU A 61 10.65 -0.01 -1.50
CA LEU A 61 10.71 -0.54 -2.86
C LEU A 61 11.69 0.30 -3.69
N TYR A 62 12.65 -0.33 -4.34
CA TYR A 62 13.53 0.30 -5.32
C TYR A 62 12.98 0.03 -6.71
N VAL A 63 12.45 1.08 -7.34
CA VAL A 63 11.65 0.99 -8.56
C VAL A 63 12.37 1.72 -9.68
N LEU A 64 12.69 1.01 -10.76
CA LEU A 64 13.07 1.61 -12.03
C LEU A 64 11.82 2.13 -12.74
N GLY A 65 11.83 3.41 -13.09
CA GLY A 65 10.73 4.07 -13.81
C GLY A 65 11.20 5.20 -14.72
N GLY A 66 10.29 5.68 -15.57
CA GLY A 66 10.55 6.82 -16.46
C GLY A 66 10.57 8.18 -15.73
N SER A 67 9.85 8.28 -14.61
CA SER A 67 9.83 9.43 -13.72
C SER A 67 9.44 9.02 -12.29
N LEU A 68 9.57 9.95 -11.33
CA LEU A 68 9.13 9.73 -9.95
C LEU A 68 7.62 9.54 -9.87
N GLU A 69 6.86 10.30 -10.65
CA GLU A 69 5.41 10.20 -10.71
C GLU A 69 4.98 8.83 -11.21
N VAL A 70 5.67 8.27 -12.21
CA VAL A 70 5.40 6.91 -12.70
C VAL A 70 5.67 5.88 -11.60
N ALA A 71 6.86 5.91 -10.99
CA ALA A 71 7.24 4.95 -9.95
C ALA A 71 6.35 5.06 -8.69
N GLY A 72 6.07 6.29 -8.23
CA GLY A 72 5.26 6.56 -7.06
C GLY A 72 3.78 6.20 -7.26
N ASN A 73 3.17 6.60 -8.39
CA ASN A 73 1.79 6.21 -8.69
C ASN A 73 1.66 4.71 -8.93
N GLY A 74 2.68 4.08 -9.54
CA GLY A 74 2.75 2.63 -9.67
C GLY A 74 2.75 1.95 -8.29
N ALA A 75 3.64 2.36 -7.40
CA ALA A 75 3.69 1.82 -6.04
C ALA A 75 2.37 2.03 -5.28
N LEU A 76 1.76 3.22 -5.38
CA LEU A 76 0.45 3.48 -4.79
C LEU A 76 -0.63 2.55 -5.33
N ALA A 77 -0.67 2.34 -6.66
CA ALA A 77 -1.63 1.43 -7.29
C ALA A 77 -1.41 -0.02 -6.84
N ALA A 78 -0.16 -0.48 -6.76
CA ALA A 78 0.19 -1.81 -6.27
C ALA A 78 -0.27 -2.01 -4.81
N VAL A 79 0.00 -1.04 -3.94
CA VAL A 79 -0.47 -1.06 -2.54
C VAL A 79 -2.00 -1.12 -2.48
N ARG A 80 -2.70 -0.33 -3.28
CA ARG A 80 -4.17 -0.33 -3.33
C ARG A 80 -4.76 -1.67 -3.78
N ARG A 81 -4.08 -2.39 -4.68
CA ARG A 81 -4.49 -3.74 -5.12
C ARG A 81 -4.29 -4.77 -4.02
N VAL A 82 -3.16 -4.73 -3.32
CA VAL A 82 -2.90 -5.64 -2.18
C VAL A 82 -3.89 -5.39 -1.04
N LEU A 83 -4.29 -4.14 -0.84
CA LEU A 83 -5.29 -3.73 0.16
C LEU A 83 -6.73 -3.78 -0.35
N ASP A 84 -7.00 -4.43 -1.48
CA ASP A 84 -8.38 -4.54 -1.95
C ASP A 84 -9.22 -5.39 -0.98
N GLY A 85 -10.43 -4.91 -0.67
CA GLY A 85 -11.27 -5.50 0.38
C GLY A 85 -10.79 -5.28 1.83
N VAL A 86 -9.63 -4.65 2.05
CA VAL A 86 -9.13 -4.27 3.39
C VAL A 86 -9.62 -2.86 3.74
N PRO A 87 -10.10 -2.61 4.96
CA PRO A 87 -10.50 -1.28 5.43
C PRO A 87 -9.28 -0.37 5.65
N ALA A 88 -8.58 -0.03 4.57
CA ALA A 88 -7.38 0.76 4.57
C ALA A 88 -7.41 1.80 3.45
N SER A 89 -6.79 2.95 3.73
CA SER A 89 -6.49 4.00 2.77
C SER A 89 -5.00 4.00 2.46
N ALA A 90 -4.67 4.37 1.23
CA ALA A 90 -3.29 4.57 0.80
C ALA A 90 -3.17 5.89 0.04
N ALA A 91 -2.16 6.67 0.38
CA ALA A 91 -1.86 7.96 -0.23
C ALA A 91 -0.38 8.08 -0.57
N LEU A 92 -0.07 8.68 -1.73
CA LEU A 92 1.30 8.99 -2.14
C LEU A 92 1.66 10.40 -1.68
N GLU A 93 2.76 10.52 -0.96
CA GLU A 93 3.39 11.77 -0.58
C GLU A 93 4.72 11.88 -1.32
N THR A 94 4.84 12.87 -2.19
CA THR A 94 6.11 13.25 -2.83
C THR A 94 6.66 14.48 -2.11
N PRO A 95 7.91 14.45 -1.61
CA PRO A 95 8.50 15.63 -0.98
C PRO A 95 8.62 16.77 -2.01
N ALA A 96 8.23 17.98 -1.61
CA ALA A 96 8.34 19.18 -2.45
C ALA A 96 9.80 19.55 -2.79
N HIS A 97 10.77 19.02 -2.04
CA HIS A 97 12.20 19.24 -2.23
C HIS A 97 12.96 17.91 -2.30
N ARG A 98 13.72 17.74 -3.39
CA ARG A 98 14.55 16.57 -3.68
C ARG A 98 15.73 16.51 -2.71
N TRP A 99 15.71 15.60 -1.74
CA TRP A 99 16.88 15.33 -0.89
C TRP A 99 17.90 14.52 -1.69
N VAL A 100 19.07 15.11 -1.96
CA VAL A 100 20.21 14.35 -2.48
C VAL A 100 21.15 14.06 -1.33
N THR A 101 20.95 12.87 -0.75
CA THR A 101 21.93 11.88 -0.23
C THR A 101 21.20 11.05 0.84
N GLY A 102 20.59 9.92 0.44
CA GLY A 102 19.89 9.01 1.37
C GLY A 102 18.57 8.38 0.89
N LEU A 103 18.14 8.63 -0.36
CA LEU A 103 17.11 7.89 -1.12
C LEU A 103 15.75 7.69 -0.41
N CYS A 104 15.00 8.78 -0.22
CA CYS A 104 13.54 8.74 -0.15
C CYS A 104 12.99 9.64 -1.26
N ASP A 105 12.52 9.07 -2.36
CA ASP A 105 11.97 9.85 -3.48
C ASP A 105 10.46 10.08 -3.32
N ALA A 106 9.74 9.15 -2.69
CA ALA A 106 8.35 9.30 -2.30
C ALA A 106 7.98 8.34 -1.16
N THR A 107 6.87 8.61 -0.48
CA THR A 107 6.30 7.74 0.54
C THR A 107 4.86 7.39 0.20
N VAL A 108 4.50 6.11 0.22
CA VAL A 108 3.11 5.65 0.28
C VAL A 108 2.76 5.43 1.74
N ARG A 109 1.83 6.22 2.26
CA ARG A 109 1.29 6.05 3.60
C ARG A 109 0.04 5.20 3.55
N VAL A 110 -0.02 4.23 4.45
CA VAL A 110 -1.14 3.31 4.60
C VAL A 110 -1.68 3.43 6.01
N GLY A 111 -2.97 3.75 6.11
CA GLY A 111 -3.68 3.88 7.37
C GLY A 111 -5.01 3.14 7.32
N PHE A 112 -5.56 2.81 8.48
CA PHE A 112 -6.91 2.28 8.57
C PHE A 112 -7.95 3.29 8.07
N ASP A 113 -8.94 2.81 7.33
CA ASP A 113 -10.06 3.62 6.83
C ASP A 113 -11.39 2.98 7.21
N ARG A 114 -11.99 3.54 8.27
CA ARG A 114 -13.31 3.12 8.79
C ARG A 114 -14.44 3.27 7.78
N HIS A 115 -14.30 4.17 6.81
CA HIS A 115 -15.34 4.41 5.79
C HIS A 115 -15.31 3.35 4.69
N ARG A 116 -14.17 2.67 4.52
CA ARG A 116 -14.00 1.58 3.55
C ARG A 116 -14.40 0.20 4.11
N GLY A 117 -14.37 0.03 5.44
CA GLY A 117 -14.80 -1.19 6.13
C GLY A 117 -16.30 -1.33 6.33
N ALA A 118 -17.07 -0.25 6.14
CA ALA A 118 -18.52 -0.27 6.17
C ALA A 118 -19.07 -0.69 4.81
N ALA A 119 -18.82 -1.93 4.39
CA ALA A 119 -19.75 -2.56 3.44
C ALA A 119 -21.12 -2.63 4.16
N PRO A 120 -22.23 -2.19 3.53
CA PRO A 120 -23.54 -2.31 4.17
C PRO A 120 -23.83 -3.79 4.38
N ALA A 121 -23.79 -4.23 5.65
CA ALA A 121 -24.34 -5.51 6.06
C ALA A 121 -25.85 -5.43 5.87
N GLY A 122 -26.34 -5.86 4.72
CA GLY A 122 -27.77 -5.99 4.45
C GLY A 122 -28.23 -5.43 3.12
N ALA A 123 -27.73 -5.96 2.01
CA ALA A 123 -28.63 -6.24 0.89
C ALA A 123 -29.36 -7.54 1.21
N GLY A 124 -30.20 -7.51 2.25
CA GLY A 124 -31.17 -8.55 2.46
C GLY A 124 -32.17 -8.47 1.31
N GLU A 125 -32.27 -9.53 0.54
CA GLU A 125 -33.33 -9.76 -0.43
C GLU A 125 -34.67 -9.47 0.25
N ARG A 126 -35.25 -8.27 0.00
CA ARG A 126 -36.69 -8.09 0.14
C ARG A 126 -37.30 -8.81 -1.05
N GLN A 127 -37.50 -10.11 -0.88
CA GLN A 127 -38.45 -10.86 -1.67
C GLN A 127 -39.84 -10.26 -1.38
N GLU A 128 -40.23 -9.28 -2.20
CA GLU A 128 -41.59 -8.75 -2.23
C GLU A 128 -42.52 -9.92 -2.58
N SER A 129 -43.08 -10.53 -1.54
CA SER A 129 -44.16 -11.48 -1.67
C SER A 129 -45.38 -10.70 -2.16
N LEU A 130 -45.70 -10.82 -3.45
CA LEU A 130 -46.99 -10.36 -3.96
C LEU A 130 -48.11 -11.18 -3.28
N PRO A 131 -49.13 -10.54 -2.69
CA PRO A 131 -50.30 -11.26 -2.23
C PRO A 131 -51.06 -11.82 -3.44
N SER A 132 -51.54 -13.06 -3.27
CA SER A 132 -52.34 -13.85 -4.23
C SER A 132 -53.71 -13.25 -4.50
#